data_AF-A0A381UWR8-F1
#
_entry.id   AF-A0A381UWR8-F1
#
_cell.length_a   1.000
_cell.length_b   1.000
_cell.length_c   1.000
_cell.angle_alpha   90.00
_cell.angle_beta   90.00
_cell.angle_gamma   90.00
#
_symmetry.space_group_name_H-M   'P 1'
#
loop_
_entity.id
_entity.type
_entity.pdbx_description
1 polymer ?
#
loop_
_entity_poly.entity_id
_entity_poly.type
_entity_poly.pdbx_seq_one_letter_code
_entity_poly.pdbx_strand_id
1 'polypeptide(L)'
;MNDEPIKDFQAHVSKERTHLSQVRRAFTAGLEIETIDPGLVNFYVVCCDYLEYALSRLIAQDNILHDLLVPHIEPTNQEYLDKLAKLENGLKAMENSIEKLSAAKNNLIKSGLYEAEEFKEEARSFLDVFLNMLASNRHSTIDLEQKVFTPKDWEKLAGVTEESIQMEEKLFLNTKLSAPKGCDPDSFPPLGHHQQPS
;
A
#
# COMPACT_ATOMS: atom_id res chain seq x y z
N MET A 1 -13.41 -17.29 19.89
CA MET A 1 -12.18 -16.67 19.37
C MET A 1 -11.62 -15.83 20.50
N ASN A 2 -10.35 -16.04 20.86
CA ASN A 2 -9.72 -15.27 21.92
C ASN A 2 -9.26 -13.94 21.33
N ASP A 3 -10.00 -12.86 21.61
CA ASP A 3 -9.57 -11.48 21.39
C ASP A 3 -8.52 -11.09 22.45
N GLU A 4 -7.38 -11.77 22.47
CA GLU A 4 -6.23 -11.20 23.15
C GLU A 4 -5.67 -10.07 22.27
N PRO A 5 -5.51 -8.85 22.81
CA PRO A 5 -4.95 -7.75 22.04
C PRO A 5 -3.56 -8.13 21.54
N ILE A 6 -3.33 -7.94 20.24
CA ILE A 6 -2.04 -8.20 19.61
C ILE A 6 -1.02 -7.27 20.27
N LYS A 7 -0.14 -7.86 21.09
CA LYS A 7 0.80 -7.14 21.98
C LYS A 7 1.79 -6.24 21.24
N ASP A 8 1.85 -6.28 19.91
CA ASP A 8 2.78 -5.49 19.10
C ASP A 8 2.25 -5.15 17.70
N PHE A 9 1.08 -4.51 17.63
CA PHE A 9 0.55 -4.01 16.35
C PHE A 9 1.50 -3.01 15.67
N GLN A 10 2.33 -2.29 16.43
CA GLN A 10 3.29 -1.32 15.92
C GLN A 10 4.39 -2.00 15.10
N ALA A 11 4.98 -3.10 15.60
CA ALA A 11 5.95 -3.87 14.82
C ALA A 11 5.32 -4.45 13.56
N HIS A 12 4.07 -4.91 13.61
CA HIS A 12 3.40 -5.44 12.42
C HIS A 12 3.18 -4.34 11.36
N VAL A 13 2.66 -3.16 11.76
CA VAL A 13 2.50 -2.03 10.84
C VAL A 13 3.85 -1.60 10.25
N SER A 14 4.92 -1.60 11.04
CA SER A 14 6.26 -1.29 10.54
C SER A 14 6.77 -2.32 9.53
N LYS A 15 6.49 -3.61 9.77
CA LYS A 15 6.84 -4.71 8.87
C LYS A 15 6.06 -4.60 7.56
N GLU A 16 4.75 -4.42 7.61
CA GLU A 16 3.88 -4.26 6.44
C GLU A 16 4.29 -3.06 5.59
N ARG A 17 4.64 -1.92 6.21
CA ARG A 17 5.19 -0.75 5.49
C ARG A 17 6.51 -1.05 4.79
N THR A 18 7.37 -1.85 5.44
CA THR A 18 8.65 -2.28 4.85
C THR A 18 8.41 -3.18 3.64
N HIS A 19 7.56 -4.19 3.80
CA HIS A 19 7.18 -5.11 2.74
C HIS A 19 6.50 -4.39 1.56
N LEU A 20 5.59 -3.44 1.82
CA LEU A 20 4.98 -2.60 0.79
C LEU A 20 6.03 -1.85 -0.04
N SER A 21 7.00 -1.25 0.63
CA SER A 21 8.12 -0.59 -0.06
C SER A 21 8.95 -1.57 -0.89
N GLN A 22 9.22 -2.76 -0.36
CA GLN A 22 10.01 -3.80 -1.04
C GLN A 22 9.30 -4.36 -2.27
N VAL A 23 8.03 -4.75 -2.12
CA VAL A 23 7.20 -5.26 -3.22
C VAL A 23 7.00 -4.21 -4.29
N ARG A 24 6.77 -2.93 -3.93
CA ARG A 24 6.72 -1.84 -4.90
C ARG A 24 7.99 -1.80 -5.77
N ARG A 25 9.17 -1.82 -5.14
CA ARG A 25 10.47 -1.71 -5.85
C ARG A 25 10.75 -2.95 -6.69
N ALA A 26 10.43 -4.13 -6.17
CA ALA A 26 10.49 -5.39 -6.90
C ALA A 26 9.59 -5.37 -8.14
N PHE A 27 8.36 -4.87 -7.97
CA PHE A 27 7.40 -4.72 -9.06
C PHE A 27 7.92 -3.73 -10.12
N THR A 28 8.38 -2.55 -9.71
CA THR A 28 9.02 -1.58 -10.61
C THR A 28 10.19 -2.19 -11.38
N ALA A 29 11.09 -2.93 -10.71
CA ALA A 29 12.21 -3.59 -11.38
C ALA A 29 11.74 -4.66 -12.38
N GLY A 30 10.67 -5.41 -12.04
CA GLY A 30 10.08 -6.40 -12.93
C GLY A 30 9.51 -5.79 -14.21
N LEU A 31 8.88 -4.62 -14.13
CA LEU A 31 8.32 -3.91 -15.28
C LEU A 31 9.39 -3.46 -16.31
N GLU A 32 10.65 -3.39 -15.90
CA GLU A 32 11.77 -3.05 -16.79
C GLU A 32 12.33 -4.28 -17.54
N ILE A 33 11.84 -5.48 -17.25
CA ILE A 33 12.22 -6.69 -17.98
C ILE A 33 11.51 -6.69 -19.35
N GLU A 34 12.31 -6.72 -20.42
CA GLU A 34 11.81 -6.72 -21.81
C GLU A 34 11.24 -8.08 -22.23
N THR A 35 11.87 -9.19 -21.80
CA THR A 35 11.44 -10.52 -22.18
C THR A 35 10.30 -10.98 -21.28
N ILE A 36 9.11 -11.07 -21.84
CA ILE A 36 7.91 -11.49 -21.10
C ILE A 36 7.70 -12.99 -21.29
N ASP A 37 7.72 -13.72 -20.18
CA ASP A 37 7.42 -15.14 -20.12
C ASP A 37 6.33 -15.42 -19.06
N PRO A 38 5.76 -16.63 -19.01
CA PRO A 38 4.72 -16.96 -18.03
C PRO A 38 5.14 -16.78 -16.56
N GLY A 39 6.43 -16.91 -16.25
CA GLY A 39 6.96 -16.67 -14.90
C GLY A 39 6.90 -15.19 -14.53
N LEU A 40 7.28 -14.31 -15.45
CA LEU A 40 7.17 -12.86 -15.27
C LEU A 40 5.71 -12.41 -15.16
N VAL A 41 4.80 -12.98 -15.97
CA VAL A 41 3.36 -12.73 -15.83
C VAL A 41 2.86 -13.13 -14.44
N ASN A 42 3.26 -14.30 -13.94
CA ASN A 42 2.89 -14.73 -12.60
C ASN A 42 3.45 -13.77 -11.52
N PHE A 43 4.69 -13.31 -11.68
CA PHE A 43 5.28 -12.32 -10.79
C PHE A 43 4.48 -11.02 -10.73
N TYR A 44 4.05 -10.50 -11.89
CA TYR A 44 3.19 -9.32 -11.96
C TYR A 44 1.87 -9.52 -11.21
N VAL A 45 1.19 -10.65 -11.44
CA VAL A 45 -0.09 -10.95 -10.80
C VAL A 45 0.04 -10.96 -9.28
N VAL A 46 1.04 -11.66 -8.73
CA VAL A 46 1.17 -11.73 -7.27
C VAL A 46 1.65 -10.43 -6.65
N CYS A 47 2.42 -9.60 -7.38
CA CYS A 47 2.75 -8.24 -6.94
C CYS A 47 1.48 -7.40 -6.85
N CYS A 48 0.60 -7.45 -7.85
CA CYS A 48 -0.68 -6.77 -7.80
C CYS A 48 -1.54 -7.26 -6.64
N ASP A 49 -1.65 -8.57 -6.40
CA ASP A 49 -2.43 -9.11 -5.28
C ASP A 49 -1.92 -8.59 -3.92
N TYR A 50 -0.59 -8.52 -3.74
CA TYR A 50 0.00 -7.92 -2.54
C TYR A 50 -0.31 -6.42 -2.43
N LEU A 51 -0.10 -5.66 -3.51
CA LEU A 51 -0.29 -4.20 -3.52
C LEU A 51 -1.75 -3.83 -3.31
N GLU A 52 -2.68 -4.51 -3.98
CA GLU A 52 -4.13 -4.35 -3.78
C GLU A 52 -4.51 -4.57 -2.31
N TYR A 53 -4.02 -5.65 -1.71
CA TYR A 53 -4.30 -5.97 -0.30
C TYR A 53 -3.75 -4.91 0.66
N ALA A 54 -2.45 -4.61 0.57
CA ALA A 54 -1.77 -3.69 1.48
C ALA A 54 -2.32 -2.26 1.35
N LEU A 55 -2.64 -1.81 0.14
CA LEU A 55 -3.21 -0.48 -0.08
C LEU A 55 -4.67 -0.38 0.33
N SER A 56 -5.48 -1.42 0.12
CA SER A 56 -6.86 -1.44 0.63
C SER A 56 -6.89 -1.30 2.14
N ARG A 57 -5.93 -1.94 2.84
CA ARG A 57 -5.76 -1.73 4.28
C ARG A 57 -5.35 -0.30 4.61
N LEU A 58 -4.36 0.26 3.92
CA LEU A 58 -3.93 1.64 4.14
C LEU A 58 -5.08 2.64 3.97
N ILE A 59 -5.91 2.46 2.94
CA ILE A 59 -7.11 3.27 2.70
C ILE A 59 -8.11 3.13 3.86
N ALA A 60 -8.35 1.91 4.34
CA ALA A 60 -9.21 1.69 5.50
C ALA A 60 -8.65 2.36 6.77
N GLN A 61 -7.33 2.31 6.99
CA GLN A 61 -6.66 3.00 8.09
C GLN A 61 -6.82 4.52 7.97
N ASP A 62 -6.62 5.10 6.78
CA ASP A 62 -6.76 6.53 6.57
C ASP A 62 -8.22 7.03 6.74
N ASN A 63 -9.22 6.20 6.39
CA ASN A 63 -10.62 6.49 6.69
C ASN A 63 -10.89 6.48 8.21
N ILE A 64 -10.32 5.52 8.94
CA ILE A 64 -10.41 5.50 10.41
C ILE A 64 -9.71 6.73 11.02
N LEU A 65 -8.53 7.09 10.51
CA LEU A 65 -7.79 8.30 10.91
C LEU A 65 -8.66 9.54 10.73
N HIS A 66 -9.26 9.69 9.55
CA HIS A 66 -10.17 10.80 9.25
C HIS A 66 -11.30 10.89 10.27
N ASP A 67 -12.03 9.79 10.49
CA ASP A 67 -13.18 9.75 11.39
C ASP A 67 -12.81 10.04 12.85
N LEU A 68 -11.62 9.63 13.28
CA LEU A 68 -11.10 9.92 14.61
C LEU A 68 -10.67 11.38 14.76
N LEU A 69 -10.18 12.03 13.70
CA LEU A 69 -9.70 13.42 13.76
C LEU A 69 -10.82 14.45 13.66
N VAL A 70 -11.88 14.19 12.88
CA VAL A 70 -12.97 15.15 12.62
C VAL A 70 -13.57 15.76 13.90
N PRO A 71 -13.86 15.01 14.98
CA PRO A 71 -14.42 15.57 16.21
C PRO A 71 -13.49 16.56 16.94
N HIS A 72 -12.19 16.56 16.63
CA HIS A 72 -11.17 17.37 17.28
C HIS A 72 -10.76 18.61 16.46
N ILE A 73 -11.34 18.80 15.27
CA ILE A 73 -11.04 19.93 14.39
C ILE A 73 -12.14 20.98 14.55
N GLU A 74 -11.75 22.19 14.95
CA GLU A 74 -12.69 23.32 14.96
C GLU A 74 -13.19 23.61 13.53
N PRO A 75 -14.50 23.87 13.32
CA PRO A 75 -15.04 24.16 12.00
C PRO A 75 -14.41 25.37 11.29
N THR A 76 -13.72 26.24 12.04
CA THR A 76 -13.01 27.41 11.55
C THR A 76 -11.53 27.15 11.24
N ASN A 77 -11.01 25.96 11.56
CA ASN A 77 -9.60 25.62 11.37
C ASN A 77 -9.35 25.15 9.92
N GLN A 78 -9.27 26.13 9.02
CA GLN A 78 -9.11 25.88 7.57
C GLN A 78 -7.87 25.05 7.23
N GLU A 79 -6.78 25.20 7.99
CA GLU A 79 -5.54 24.43 7.77
C GLU A 79 -5.79 22.92 7.86
N TYR A 80 -6.50 22.48 8.90
CA TYR A 80 -6.82 21.06 9.09
C TYR A 80 -7.91 20.56 8.14
N LEU A 81 -8.89 21.40 7.82
CA LEU A 81 -9.89 21.07 6.81
C LEU A 81 -9.25 20.83 5.43
N ASP A 82 -8.29 21.68 5.05
CA ASP A 82 -7.54 21.52 3.79
C ASP A 82 -6.67 20.25 3.79
N LYS A 83 -6.08 19.91 4.93
CA LYS A 83 -5.31 18.66 5.10
C LYS A 83 -6.19 17.42 4.93
N LEU A 84 -7.37 17.39 5.54
CA LEU A 84 -8.32 16.28 5.39
C LEU A 84 -8.86 16.18 3.96
N ALA A 85 -9.19 17.30 3.32
CA ALA A 85 -9.65 17.29 1.93
C ALA A 85 -8.57 16.77 0.96
N LYS A 86 -7.30 17.10 1.19
CA LYS A 86 -6.17 16.53 0.42
C LYS A 86 -6.02 15.03 0.63
N LEU A 87 -6.14 14.57 1.88
CA LEU A 87 -6.12 13.14 2.20
C LEU A 87 -7.23 12.40 1.44
N GLU A 88 -8.47 12.86 1.54
CA GLU A 88 -9.64 12.25 0.88
C GLU A 88 -9.48 12.20 -0.65
N ASN A 89 -9.00 13.29 -1.27
CA ASN A 89 -8.74 13.31 -2.71
C ASN A 89 -7.63 12.33 -3.11
N GLY A 90 -6.56 12.22 -2.30
CA GLY A 90 -5.49 11.26 -2.52
C GLY A 90 -5.96 9.81 -2.41
N LEU A 91 -6.83 9.51 -1.43
CA LEU A 91 -7.43 8.19 -1.25
C LEU A 91 -8.29 7.79 -2.45
N LYS A 92 -9.18 8.68 -2.90
CA LYS A 92 -10.00 8.43 -4.10
C LYS A 92 -9.16 8.21 -5.34
N ALA A 93 -8.06 8.95 -5.51
CA ALA A 93 -7.14 8.75 -6.63
C ALA A 93 -6.48 7.36 -6.56
N MET A 94 -6.06 6.94 -5.38
CA MET A 94 -5.48 5.60 -5.15
C MET A 94 -6.48 4.49 -5.41
N GLU A 95 -7.71 4.58 -4.87
CA GLU A 95 -8.79 3.60 -5.09
C GLU A 95 -9.05 3.39 -6.58
N ASN A 96 -9.26 4.48 -7.33
CA ASN A 96 -9.46 4.42 -8.78
C ASN A 96 -8.26 3.79 -9.50
N SER A 97 -7.03 4.05 -9.04
CA SER A 97 -5.83 3.48 -9.65
C SER A 97 -5.69 1.99 -9.37
N ILE A 98 -6.08 1.53 -8.18
CA ILE A 98 -6.12 0.12 -7.80
C ILE A 98 -7.15 -0.64 -8.65
N GLU A 99 -8.33 -0.06 -8.87
CA GLU A 99 -9.36 -0.66 -9.72
C GLU A 99 -8.86 -0.88 -11.15
N LYS A 100 -8.18 0.12 -11.73
CA LYS A 100 -7.59 0.00 -13.07
C LYS A 100 -6.49 -1.04 -13.13
N LEU A 101 -5.58 -1.06 -12.15
CA LEU A 101 -4.53 -2.07 -12.05
C LEU A 101 -5.15 -3.47 -11.96
N SER A 102 -6.20 -3.65 -11.16
CA SER A 102 -6.89 -4.92 -11.01
C SER A 102 -7.58 -5.36 -12.30
N ALA A 103 -8.19 -4.42 -13.03
CA ALA A 103 -8.75 -4.70 -14.35
C ALA A 103 -7.68 -5.14 -15.36
N ALA A 104 -6.55 -4.43 -15.41
CA ALA A 104 -5.40 -4.79 -16.26
C ALA A 104 -4.82 -6.16 -15.88
N LYS A 105 -4.65 -6.45 -14.58
CA LYS A 105 -4.24 -7.76 -14.06
C LYS A 105 -5.19 -8.86 -14.53
N ASN A 106 -6.50 -8.65 -14.43
CA ASN A 106 -7.49 -9.63 -14.85
C ASN A 106 -7.48 -9.88 -16.36
N ASN A 107 -7.21 -8.84 -17.17
CA ASN A 107 -7.01 -8.99 -18.61
C ASN A 107 -5.73 -9.78 -18.92
N LEU A 108 -4.62 -9.47 -18.22
CA LEU A 108 -3.36 -10.21 -18.33
C LEU A 108 -3.54 -11.70 -18.00
N ILE A 109 -4.32 -12.03 -16.97
CA ILE A 109 -4.62 -13.44 -16.61
C ILE A 109 -5.40 -14.15 -17.73
N LYS A 110 -6.37 -13.48 -18.35
CA LYS A 110 -7.24 -14.07 -19.38
C LYS A 110 -6.53 -14.23 -20.73
N SER A 111 -5.78 -13.20 -21.13
CA SER A 111 -5.18 -13.10 -22.45
C SER A 111 -3.70 -13.51 -22.46
N GLY A 112 -3.08 -13.70 -21.29
CA GLY A 112 -1.67 -14.04 -21.17
C GLY A 112 -0.77 -12.96 -21.77
N LEU A 113 0.29 -13.40 -22.47
CA LEU A 113 1.34 -12.52 -23.00
C LEU A 113 0.85 -11.42 -23.97
N TYR A 114 -0.36 -11.55 -24.54
CA TYR A 114 -0.89 -10.59 -25.52
C TYR A 114 -1.22 -9.22 -24.93
N GLU A 115 -1.54 -9.13 -23.63
CA GLU A 115 -1.92 -7.88 -22.94
C GLU A 115 -0.79 -7.36 -22.04
N ALA A 116 0.43 -7.88 -22.21
CA ALA A 116 1.49 -7.66 -21.25
C ALA A 116 2.07 -6.25 -21.32
N GLU A 117 2.07 -5.62 -22.49
CA GLU A 117 2.50 -4.21 -22.61
C GLU A 117 1.43 -3.25 -22.11
N GLU A 118 0.16 -3.47 -22.44
CA GLU A 118 -0.97 -2.70 -21.89
C GLU A 118 -1.01 -2.78 -20.36
N PHE A 119 -0.76 -3.98 -19.80
CA PHE A 119 -0.61 -4.14 -18.36
C PHE A 119 0.56 -3.31 -17.80
N LYS A 120 1.73 -3.33 -18.44
CA LYS A 120 2.91 -2.59 -17.97
C LYS A 120 2.67 -1.08 -17.99
N GLU A 121 1.96 -0.56 -18.99
CA GLU A 121 1.58 0.85 -19.05
C GLU A 121 0.67 1.23 -17.87
N GLU A 122 -0.38 0.46 -17.61
CA GLU A 122 -1.28 0.72 -16.48
C GLU A 122 -0.56 0.56 -15.14
N ALA A 123 0.32 -0.44 -15.00
CA ALA A 123 1.13 -0.65 -13.81
C ALA A 123 2.06 0.54 -13.51
N ARG A 124 2.67 1.14 -14.54
CA ARG A 124 3.48 2.35 -14.39
C ARG A 124 2.64 3.57 -13.99
N SER A 125 1.50 3.76 -14.64
CA SER A 125 0.51 4.79 -14.26
C SER A 125 0.09 4.66 -12.79
N PHE A 126 -0.18 3.43 -12.33
CA PHE A 126 -0.45 3.15 -10.93
C PHE A 126 0.71 3.51 -10.00
N LEU A 127 1.94 3.13 -10.34
CA LEU A 127 3.12 3.45 -9.54
C LEU A 127 3.34 4.97 -9.41
N ASP A 128 3.03 5.74 -10.46
CA ASP A 128 3.10 7.21 -10.41
C ASP A 128 2.07 7.80 -9.44
N VAL A 129 0.82 7.31 -9.47
CA VAL A 129 -0.22 7.72 -8.50
C VAL A 129 0.21 7.35 -7.08
N PHE A 130 0.76 6.15 -6.90
CA PHE A 130 1.24 5.68 -5.60
C PHE A 130 2.34 6.57 -5.03
N LEU A 131 3.36 6.90 -5.84
CA LEU A 131 4.46 7.76 -5.41
C LEU A 131 4.00 9.18 -5.09
N ASN A 132 3.08 9.73 -5.88
CA ASN A 132 2.51 11.05 -5.63
C ASN A 132 1.73 11.09 -4.30
N MET A 133 0.95 10.06 -4.01
CA MET A 133 0.19 9.95 -2.75
C MET A 133 1.11 9.87 -1.53
N LEU A 134 2.18 9.07 -1.60
CA LEU A 134 3.19 9.01 -0.54
C LEU A 134 3.89 10.35 -0.30
N ALA A 135 4.11 11.14 -1.35
CA ALA A 135 4.76 12.44 -1.24
C ALA A 135 3.82 13.52 -0.65
N SER A 136 2.53 13.49 -0.99
CA SER A 136 1.59 14.55 -0.60
C SER A 136 1.00 14.41 0.80
N ASN A 137 0.91 13.19 1.34
CA ASN A 137 0.13 12.92 2.56
C ASN A 137 0.98 12.60 3.80
N ARG A 138 2.31 12.57 3.68
CA ARG A 138 3.17 12.12 4.77
C ARG A 138 3.12 13.09 5.97
N HIS A 139 2.60 12.60 7.10
CA HIS A 139 2.63 13.26 8.41
C HIS A 139 1.91 14.62 8.49
N SER A 140 0.95 14.90 7.61
CA SER A 140 0.27 16.21 7.61
C SER A 140 -0.59 16.46 8.86
N THR A 141 -1.02 15.39 9.53
CA THR A 141 -1.91 15.40 10.72
C THR A 141 -1.28 14.88 12.01
N ILE A 142 0.01 14.47 11.97
CA ILE A 142 0.63 13.72 13.08
C ILE A 142 0.68 14.50 14.40
N ASP A 143 0.76 15.83 14.33
CA ASP A 143 0.79 16.69 15.51
C ASP A 143 -0.56 16.76 16.22
N LEU A 144 -1.68 16.60 15.49
CA LEU A 144 -3.00 16.49 16.09
C LEU A 144 -3.24 15.08 16.64
N GLU A 145 -2.88 14.05 15.86
CA GLU A 145 -2.98 12.64 16.27
C GLU A 145 -2.33 12.42 17.64
N GLN A 146 -1.09 12.87 17.82
CA GLN A 146 -0.34 12.74 19.08
C GLN A 146 -1.00 13.45 20.28
N LYS A 147 -1.80 14.50 20.02
CA LYS A 147 -2.48 15.26 21.08
C LYS A 147 -3.80 14.62 21.49
N VAL A 148 -4.51 13.99 20.56
CA VAL A 148 -5.92 13.60 20.75
C VAL A 148 -6.16 12.11 20.80
N PHE A 149 -5.26 11.29 20.24
CA PHE A 149 -5.45 9.84 20.21
C PHE A 149 -5.07 9.16 21.51
N THR A 150 -5.96 8.28 21.96
CA THR A 150 -5.73 7.33 23.05
C THR A 150 -5.06 6.06 22.53
N PRO A 151 -4.51 5.19 23.40
CA PRO A 151 -3.98 3.89 22.97
C PRO A 151 -5.00 3.02 22.19
N LYS A 152 -6.29 3.14 22.52
CA LYS A 152 -7.36 2.40 21.81
C LYS A 152 -7.59 2.93 20.40
N ASP A 153 -7.40 4.23 20.19
CA ASP A 153 -7.51 4.84 18.86
C ASP A 153 -6.37 4.35 17.97
N TRP A 154 -5.15 4.23 18.52
CA TRP A 154 -4.01 3.64 17.81
C TRP A 154 -4.21 2.16 17.48
N GLU A 155 -4.77 1.37 18.39
CA GLU A 155 -5.11 -0.03 18.13
C GLU A 155 -6.18 -0.17 17.03
N LYS A 156 -7.25 0.63 17.13
CA LYS A 156 -8.31 0.69 16.11
C LYS A 156 -7.75 1.12 14.76
N LEU A 157 -6.92 2.15 14.73
CA LEU A 157 -6.28 2.67 13.53
C LEU A 157 -5.36 1.62 12.90
N ALA A 158 -4.59 0.87 13.69
CA ALA A 158 -3.72 -0.16 13.16
C ALA A 158 -4.50 -1.28 12.48
N GLY A 159 -5.70 -1.62 13.00
CA GLY A 159 -6.59 -2.59 12.39
C GLY A 159 -5.93 -3.95 12.16
N VAL A 160 -5.01 -4.33 13.06
CA VAL A 160 -4.25 -5.58 12.95
C VAL A 160 -5.05 -6.71 13.57
N THR A 161 -5.32 -7.73 12.76
CA THR A 161 -5.92 -8.99 13.18
C THR A 161 -5.01 -10.15 12.80
N GLU A 162 -5.19 -11.30 13.44
CA GLU A 162 -4.44 -12.52 13.08
C GLU A 162 -4.63 -12.89 11.60
N GLU A 163 -5.84 -12.76 11.09
CA GLU A 163 -6.18 -13.00 9.68
C GLU A 163 -5.43 -12.03 8.77
N SER A 164 -5.29 -10.77 9.18
CA SER A 164 -4.55 -9.78 8.40
C SER A 164 -3.06 -10.08 8.33
N ILE A 165 -2.48 -10.54 9.45
CA ILE A 165 -1.07 -10.94 9.53
C ILE A 165 -0.82 -12.13 8.59
N GLN A 166 -1.64 -13.17 8.71
CA GLN A 166 -1.50 -14.39 7.91
C GLN A 166 -1.67 -14.12 6.41
N MET A 167 -2.60 -13.24 6.05
CA MET A 167 -2.80 -12.87 4.65
C MET A 167 -1.62 -12.07 4.11
N GLU A 168 -1.14 -11.06 4.83
CA GLU A 168 0.02 -10.25 4.44
C GLU A 168 1.26 -11.13 4.23
N GLU A 169 1.56 -12.01 5.20
CA GLU A 169 2.72 -12.90 5.13
C GLU A 169 2.65 -13.87 3.96
N LYS A 170 1.46 -14.42 3.69
CA LYS A 170 1.23 -15.29 2.54
C LYS A 170 1.45 -14.55 1.23
N LEU A 171 0.88 -13.36 1.08
CA LEU A 171 1.02 -12.57 -0.14
C LEU A 171 2.48 -12.15 -0.35
N PHE A 172 3.17 -11.72 0.70
CA PHE A 172 4.60 -11.37 0.63
C PHE A 172 5.46 -12.57 0.25
N LEU A 173 5.17 -13.76 0.78
CA LEU A 173 5.88 -14.97 0.39
C LEU A 173 5.66 -15.30 -1.10
N ASN A 174 4.45 -15.09 -1.63
CA ASN A 174 4.16 -15.33 -3.05
C ASN A 174 4.97 -14.40 -3.97
N THR A 175 5.11 -13.12 -3.61
CA THR A 175 5.93 -12.18 -4.40
C THR A 175 7.40 -12.61 -4.41
N LYS A 176 7.92 -13.05 -3.27
CA LYS A 176 9.28 -13.59 -3.17
C LYS A 176 9.49 -14.86 -4.00
N LEU A 177 8.58 -15.83 -3.91
CA LEU A 177 8.72 -17.11 -4.61
C LEU A 177 8.59 -16.99 -6.13
N SER A 178 7.91 -15.96 -6.64
CA SER A 178 7.74 -15.71 -8.07
C SER A 178 8.77 -14.75 -8.64
N ALA A 179 9.60 -14.12 -7.80
CA ALA A 179 10.52 -13.07 -8.21
C ALA A 179 11.54 -13.56 -9.25
N PRO A 180 11.60 -12.92 -10.44
CA PRO A 180 12.70 -13.15 -11.36
C PRO A 180 14.01 -12.62 -10.79
N LYS A 181 15.13 -13.02 -11.40
CA LYS A 181 16.46 -12.58 -10.97
C LYS A 181 16.54 -11.05 -10.93
N GLY A 182 16.94 -10.49 -9.79
CA GLY A 182 17.06 -9.04 -9.59
C GLY A 182 15.77 -8.35 -9.11
N CYS A 183 14.68 -9.10 -8.92
CA CYS A 183 13.39 -8.57 -8.45
C CYS A 183 12.95 -9.19 -7.12
N ASP A 184 13.86 -9.81 -6.36
CA ASP A 184 13.54 -10.34 -5.02
C ASP A 184 13.19 -9.18 -4.07
N PRO A 185 11.97 -9.12 -3.50
CA PRO A 185 11.57 -8.08 -2.55
C PRO A 185 12.57 -7.92 -1.38
N ASP A 186 13.12 -9.02 -0.86
CA ASP A 186 14.07 -8.98 0.27
C ASP A 186 15.43 -8.35 -0.11
N SER A 187 15.75 -8.29 -1.40
CA SER A 187 16.99 -7.66 -1.88
C SER A 187 16.95 -6.13 -1.83
N PHE A 188 15.76 -5.55 -1.68
CA PHE A 188 15.58 -4.12 -1.54
C PHE A 188 15.67 -3.71 -0.06
N PRO A 189 16.61 -2.82 0.33
CA PRO A 189 16.73 -2.41 1.72
C PRO A 189 15.49 -1.66 2.18
N PRO A 190 15.11 -1.77 3.46
CA PRO A 190 14.06 -0.95 4.05
C PRO A 190 14.38 0.54 3.83
N LEU A 191 13.41 1.31 3.35
CA LEU A 191 13.56 2.76 3.31
C LEU A 191 13.52 3.27 4.75
N GLY A 192 14.62 3.88 5.22
CA GLY A 192 14.60 4.59 6.50
C GLY A 192 13.58 5.73 6.46
N HIS A 193 13.03 6.14 7.61
CA HIS A 193 12.02 7.21 7.71
C HIS A 193 12.40 8.53 6.99
N HIS A 194 13.68 8.74 6.66
CA HIS A 194 14.20 9.95 6.00
C HIS A 194 14.63 9.78 4.54
N GLN A 195 14.50 8.59 3.93
CA GLN A 195 14.86 8.41 2.52
C GLN A 195 13.66 8.77 1.63
N GLN A 196 13.89 9.67 0.66
CA GLN A 196 12.93 9.89 -0.43
C GLN A 196 12.81 8.60 -1.25
N PRO A 197 11.61 8.23 -1.70
CA PRO A 197 11.46 7.13 -2.63
C PRO A 197 12.14 7.51 -3.94
N SER A 198 13.26 6.85 -4.24
CA SER A 198 13.80 6.75 -5.59
C SER A 198 12.92 5.86 -6.45
#